data_AF-A0ABD3N014-F1
#
_entry.id   AF-A0ABD3N014-F1
#
_cell.length_a   1.000
_cell.length_b   1.000
_cell.length_c   1.000
_cell.angle_alpha   90.00
_cell.angle_beta   90.00
_cell.angle_gamma   90.00
#
_symmetry.space_group_name_H-M   'P 1'
#
loop_
_entity.id
_entity.type
_entity.pdbx_description
1 polymer ?
#
loop_
_entity_poly.entity_id
_entity_poly.type
_entity_poly.pdbx_seq_one_letter_code
_entity_poly.pdbx_strand_id
1 'polypeptide(L)'
;MEPLKSCIMKQRHLVITEEKEYRSEEECKTNHKKSKGVFFAFVQIREHLRILGDHPSVSSGPPISLSWDVESNEMFSVDMYENFRDQYRRSKHEFLVPASIRTEWLLDAGYTMRTIHEASQAITDARRKRLAGTTKTQLRDKADDFAENLKKTVDWVIGKKDSVGNNSCDDSPEASKPTPPLRSSSTRDQPRISPTRKQLLRRRSSAFL
;
A
#
# COMPACT_ATOMS: atom_id res chain seq x y z
N MET A 1 17.39 -18.78 26.79
CA MET A 1 17.31 -18.05 25.52
C MET A 1 17.33 -16.58 25.84
N GLU A 2 18.48 -15.94 25.68
CA GLU A 2 18.64 -14.50 25.87
C GLU A 2 17.86 -13.73 24.79
N PRO A 3 17.06 -12.71 25.13
CA PRO A 3 16.31 -11.97 24.13
C PRO A 3 17.18 -10.97 23.37
N LEU A 4 16.94 -10.88 22.06
CA LEU A 4 17.56 -9.97 21.07
C LEU A 4 17.51 -8.46 21.44
N LYS A 5 16.83 -8.08 22.54
CA LYS A 5 16.88 -6.74 23.13
C LYS A 5 18.30 -6.39 23.66
N SER A 6 19.15 -7.40 23.91
CA SER A 6 20.54 -7.25 24.38
C SER A 6 21.48 -6.59 23.35
N CYS A 7 21.36 -6.89 22.05
CA CYS A 7 22.35 -6.44 21.07
C CYS A 7 22.23 -4.94 20.76
N ILE A 8 20.99 -4.44 20.57
CA ILE A 8 20.73 -3.03 20.21
C ILE A 8 20.98 -2.08 21.39
N MET A 9 20.70 -2.53 22.63
CA MET A 9 20.85 -1.68 23.83
C MET A 9 22.27 -1.71 24.41
N LYS A 10 22.99 -2.84 24.37
CA LYS A 10 24.37 -2.92 24.90
C LYS A 10 25.37 -2.11 24.08
N GLN A 11 25.12 -1.90 22.77
CA GLN A 11 25.95 -1.02 21.93
C GLN A 11 25.57 0.46 22.08
N ARG A 12 24.32 0.79 22.41
CA ARG A 12 23.87 2.17 22.66
C ARG A 12 24.55 2.83 23.86
N HIS A 13 24.87 2.09 24.91
CA HIS A 13 25.47 2.68 26.11
C HIS A 13 26.98 2.89 26.02
N LEU A 14 27.66 2.13 25.16
CA LEU A 14 29.14 2.16 25.06
C LEU A 14 29.68 3.30 24.20
N VAL A 15 28.83 4.01 23.45
CA VAL A 15 29.27 5.07 22.51
C VAL A 15 28.85 6.49 22.98
N ILE A 16 27.89 6.62 23.90
CA ILE A 16 27.25 7.92 24.20
C ILE A 16 27.95 8.71 25.33
N THR A 17 28.97 8.16 26.00
CA THR A 17 29.57 8.85 27.17
C THR A 17 30.77 9.74 26.88
N GLU A 18 31.35 9.77 25.67
CA GLU A 18 32.62 10.49 25.44
C GLU A 18 32.60 11.68 24.48
N GLU A 19 31.48 12.06 23.85
CA GLU A 19 31.50 13.20 22.91
C GLU A 19 30.43 14.25 23.24
N LYS A 20 30.56 14.86 24.42
CA LYS A 20 30.15 16.25 24.60
C LYS A 20 31.36 17.14 24.32
N GLU A 21 31.13 18.08 23.41
CA GLU A 21 31.95 19.26 23.12
C GLU A 21 33.04 19.10 22.04
N TYR A 22 32.65 19.31 20.78
CA TYR A 22 33.56 19.90 19.81
C TYR A 22 32.80 20.87 18.89
N ARG A 23 32.77 22.15 19.31
CA ARG A 23 32.56 23.28 18.40
C ARG A 23 33.94 23.77 17.99
N SER A 24 34.47 23.27 16.88
CA SER A 24 35.55 23.96 16.16
C SER A 24 34.97 24.73 14.99
N GLU A 25 35.07 26.04 15.08
CA GLU A 25 34.84 26.94 13.96
C GLU A 25 36.09 26.90 13.07
N GLU A 26 36.16 25.93 12.15
CA GLU A 26 37.19 25.95 11.11
C GLU A 26 36.74 26.91 9.99
N GLU A 27 37.25 28.14 10.09
CA GLU A 27 37.11 29.15 9.04
C GLU A 27 38.05 28.82 7.87
N CYS A 28 37.58 28.02 6.91
CA CYS A 28 38.39 27.67 5.74
C CYS A 28 38.23 28.74 4.63
N LYS A 29 39.13 29.73 4.64
CA LYS A 29 39.28 30.74 3.57
C LYS A 29 40.04 30.16 2.39
N THR A 30 39.34 29.53 1.45
CA THR A 30 39.89 29.25 0.11
C THR A 30 39.00 29.87 -0.97
N ASN A 31 39.63 30.69 -1.82
CA ASN A 31 38.99 31.40 -2.93
C ASN A 31 38.74 30.39 -4.07
N HIS A 32 37.73 29.54 -3.89
CA HIS A 32 37.29 28.58 -4.92
C HIS A 32 36.05 29.16 -5.59
N LYS A 33 36.03 29.19 -6.93
CA LYS A 33 34.81 29.40 -7.72
C LYS A 33 33.74 28.51 -7.11
N LYS A 34 32.75 29.09 -6.42
CA LYS A 34 31.71 28.36 -5.70
C LYS A 34 31.01 27.45 -6.71
N SER A 35 31.35 26.16 -6.70
CA SER A 35 30.59 25.16 -7.43
C SER A 35 29.20 25.18 -6.82
N LYS A 36 28.18 25.30 -7.67
CA LYS A 36 26.79 25.22 -7.22
C LYS A 36 26.51 23.76 -6.92
N GLY A 37 26.82 23.32 -5.70
CA GLY A 37 26.58 21.97 -5.20
C GLY A 37 25.68 22.00 -3.98
N VAL A 38 24.80 21.00 -3.87
CA VAL A 38 24.02 20.75 -2.65
C VAL A 38 24.77 19.69 -1.85
N PHE A 39 25.05 19.99 -0.59
CA PHE A 39 25.71 19.08 0.32
C PHE A 39 24.90 18.98 1.61
N PHE A 40 24.93 17.81 2.22
CA PHE A 40 24.31 17.55 3.51
C PHE A 40 25.41 17.34 4.53
N ALA A 41 25.38 18.08 5.64
CA ALA A 41 26.40 17.98 6.68
C ALA A 41 25.98 17.00 7.79
N PHE A 42 24.71 17.01 8.18
CA PHE A 42 24.22 16.30 9.35
C PHE A 42 22.92 15.54 9.09
N VAL A 43 22.76 14.43 9.81
CA VAL A 43 21.55 13.64 9.92
C VAL A 43 20.99 13.84 11.33
N GLN A 44 19.72 14.21 11.42
CA GLN A 44 19.01 14.29 12.69
C GLN A 44 18.06 13.09 12.83
N ILE A 45 18.22 12.33 13.91
CA ILE A 45 17.38 11.17 14.24
C ILE A 45 16.50 11.55 15.43
N ARG A 46 15.18 11.51 15.23
CA ARG A 46 14.19 11.78 16.28
C ARG A 46 13.48 10.49 16.67
N GLU A 47 13.46 10.19 17.96
CA GLU A 47 12.69 9.08 18.50
C GLU A 47 11.35 9.59 19.03
N HIS A 48 10.30 8.85 18.74
CA HIS A 48 8.92 9.18 19.09
C HIS A 48 8.29 8.01 19.83
N LEU A 49 7.39 8.33 20.76
CA LEU A 49 6.64 7.33 21.50
C LEU A 49 5.77 6.49 20.58
N ARG A 50 5.71 5.18 20.85
CA ARG A 50 4.79 4.28 20.16
C ARG A 50 3.40 4.41 20.76
N ILE A 51 2.43 4.73 19.93
CA ILE A 51 1.02 4.90 20.34
C ILE A 51 0.12 3.98 19.52
N LEU A 52 -1.09 3.77 20.02
CA LEU A 52 -2.13 3.04 19.30
C LEU A 52 -2.56 3.84 18.07
N GLY A 53 -2.50 3.22 16.89
CA GLY A 53 -2.83 3.88 15.62
C GLY A 53 -4.29 3.70 15.18
N ASP A 54 -4.59 4.20 13.98
CA ASP A 54 -5.90 4.10 13.32
C ASP A 54 -5.80 3.59 11.86
N HIS A 55 -4.60 3.20 11.41
CA HIS A 55 -4.36 2.84 10.01
C HIS A 55 -5.01 1.49 9.62
N PRO A 56 -5.97 1.47 8.67
CA PRO A 56 -6.70 0.23 8.36
C PRO A 56 -6.05 -0.69 7.32
N SER A 57 -4.82 -0.38 6.87
CA SER A 57 -4.09 -1.24 5.92
C SER A 57 -3.22 -2.29 6.61
N VAL A 58 -3.32 -2.43 7.93
CA VAL A 58 -2.69 -3.55 8.64
C VAL A 58 -3.31 -4.88 8.22
N SER A 59 -2.47 -5.89 8.01
CA SER A 59 -2.92 -7.23 7.61
C SER A 59 -3.66 -7.96 8.73
N SER A 60 -3.17 -7.81 9.96
CA SER A 60 -3.74 -8.39 11.18
C SER A 60 -3.29 -7.60 12.42
N GLY A 61 -3.97 -7.77 13.55
CA GLY A 61 -3.57 -7.18 14.84
C GLY A 61 -3.66 -5.65 14.92
N PRO A 62 -3.19 -5.07 16.03
CA PRO A 62 -3.42 -3.66 16.33
C PRO A 62 -2.48 -2.74 15.54
N PRO A 63 -2.99 -1.63 14.97
CA PRO A 63 -2.16 -0.61 14.34
C PRO A 63 -1.22 0.02 15.38
N ILE A 64 0.00 0.34 14.95
CA ILE A 64 0.91 1.16 15.74
C ILE A 64 1.16 2.46 14.97
N SER A 65 1.31 3.55 15.71
CA SER A 65 1.65 4.88 15.19
C SER A 65 2.74 5.50 16.07
N LEU A 66 3.30 6.62 15.62
CA LEU A 66 4.22 7.43 16.39
C LEU A 66 3.48 8.64 16.95
N SER A 67 3.78 9.02 18.20
CA SER A 67 3.32 10.29 18.76
C SER A 67 3.98 11.46 18.04
N TRP A 68 3.35 12.63 18.11
CA TRP A 68 3.96 13.89 17.69
C TRP A 68 5.07 14.34 18.64
N ASP A 69 5.00 13.88 19.89
CA ASP A 69 5.99 14.18 20.91
C ASP A 69 7.31 13.46 20.60
N VAL A 70 8.41 14.21 20.68
CA VAL A 70 9.76 13.70 20.52
C VAL A 70 10.28 13.28 21.89
N GLU A 71 10.65 12.01 22.02
CA GLU A 71 11.24 11.45 23.24
C GLU A 71 12.75 11.73 23.29
N SER A 72 13.44 11.60 22.16
CA SER A 72 14.88 11.86 22.05
C SER A 72 15.25 12.40 20.67
N ASN A 73 16.37 13.11 20.60
CA ASN A 73 16.86 13.73 19.37
C ASN A 73 18.37 13.70 19.35
N GLU A 74 18.93 13.03 18.35
CA GLU A 74 20.36 12.84 18.15
C GLU A 74 20.79 13.41 16.79
N MET A 75 22.01 13.93 16.71
CA MET A 75 22.55 14.51 15.49
C MET A 75 23.92 13.91 15.19
N PHE A 76 24.09 13.43 13.97
CA PHE A 76 25.32 12.77 13.49
C PHE A 76 25.80 13.46 12.22
N SER A 77 27.12 13.45 11.97
CA SER A 77 27.61 13.81 10.63
C SER A 77 27.15 12.76 9.61
N VAL A 78 26.95 13.17 8.36
CA VAL A 78 26.52 12.24 7.29
C VAL A 78 27.53 11.10 7.12
N ASP A 79 28.83 11.40 7.16
CA ASP A 79 29.88 10.41 7.00
C ASP A 79 29.87 9.36 8.12
N MET A 80 29.69 9.81 9.37
CA MET A 80 29.57 8.90 10.53
C MET A 80 28.35 7.99 10.41
N TYR A 81 27.21 8.57 10.02
CA TYR A 81 25.96 7.81 9.87
C TYR A 81 26.04 6.75 8.77
N GLU A 82 26.55 7.09 7.58
CA GLU A 82 26.65 6.14 6.48
C GLU A 82 27.68 5.02 6.76
N ASN A 83 28.82 5.34 7.39
CA ASN A 83 29.81 4.33 7.80
C ASN A 83 29.23 3.30 8.78
N PHE A 84 28.41 3.74 9.73
CA PHE A 84 27.72 2.82 10.64
C PHE A 84 26.61 2.05 9.93
N ARG A 85 25.80 2.72 9.11
CA ARG A 85 24.63 2.14 8.43
C ARG A 85 24.99 1.03 7.45
N ASP A 86 26.09 1.17 6.71
CA ASP A 86 26.48 0.19 5.69
C ASP A 86 26.80 -1.18 6.28
N GLN A 87 27.26 -1.24 7.52
CA GLN A 87 27.54 -2.49 8.24
C GLN A 87 26.26 -3.24 8.66
N TYR A 88 25.15 -2.52 8.88
CA TYR A 88 23.93 -3.06 9.50
C TYR A 88 22.67 -2.81 8.66
N ARG A 89 22.82 -2.71 7.33
CA ARG A 89 21.69 -2.37 6.44
C ARG A 89 20.65 -3.49 6.42
N ARG A 90 19.49 -3.22 7.02
CA ARG A 90 18.39 -4.18 7.12
C ARG A 90 17.72 -4.50 5.79
N SER A 91 17.30 -5.75 5.62
CA SER A 91 16.48 -6.18 4.48
C SER A 91 15.00 -5.79 4.66
N LYS A 92 14.23 -5.71 3.57
CA LYS A 92 12.80 -5.33 3.61
C LYS A 92 11.98 -6.18 4.61
N HIS A 93 12.30 -7.47 4.73
CA HIS A 93 11.59 -8.38 5.63
C HIS A 93 11.87 -8.09 7.10
N GLU A 94 13.04 -7.56 7.45
CA GLU A 94 13.41 -7.17 8.82
C GLU A 94 12.73 -5.88 9.29
N PHE A 95 12.08 -5.16 8.38
CA PHE A 95 11.22 -4.02 8.73
C PHE A 95 9.77 -4.44 9.01
N LEU A 96 9.39 -5.69 8.73
CA LEU A 96 8.05 -6.18 9.01
C LEU A 96 7.92 -6.54 10.49
N VAL A 97 7.02 -5.88 11.19
CA VAL A 97 6.74 -6.15 12.59
C VAL A 97 5.52 -7.09 12.70
N PRO A 98 5.68 -8.31 13.25
CA PRO A 98 4.58 -9.23 13.48
C PRO A 98 3.50 -8.65 14.40
N ALA A 99 2.25 -9.13 14.26
CA ALA A 99 1.13 -8.68 15.09
C ALA A 99 1.37 -8.91 16.59
N SER A 100 1.97 -10.03 16.98
CA SER A 100 2.30 -10.35 18.37
C SER A 100 3.25 -9.31 18.98
N ILE A 101 4.29 -8.94 18.25
CA ILE A 101 5.28 -7.94 18.68
C ILE A 101 4.64 -6.55 18.81
N ARG A 102 3.74 -6.18 17.89
CA ARG A 102 2.98 -4.92 18.02
C ARG A 102 2.12 -4.90 19.27
N THR A 103 1.45 -6.00 19.60
CA THR A 103 0.66 -6.11 20.83
C THR A 103 1.55 -5.99 22.07
N GLU A 104 2.70 -6.68 22.11
CA GLU A 104 3.67 -6.56 23.20
C GLU A 104 4.11 -5.10 23.40
N TRP A 105 4.48 -4.40 22.33
CA TRP A 105 4.90 -3.00 22.41
C TRP A 105 3.82 -2.06 22.94
N LEU A 106 2.54 -2.33 22.64
CA LEU A 106 1.43 -1.53 23.13
C LEU A 106 1.12 -1.84 24.61
N LEU A 107 1.28 -3.09 25.04
CA LEU A 107 1.19 -3.45 26.44
C LEU A 107 2.30 -2.80 27.26
N ASP A 108 3.54 -2.82 26.75
CA ASP A 108 4.69 -2.14 27.35
C ASP A 108 4.47 -0.62 27.46
N ALA A 109 3.73 -0.03 26.51
CA ALA A 109 3.36 1.38 26.53
C ALA A 109 2.17 1.70 27.47
N GLY A 110 1.64 0.71 28.20
CA GLY A 110 0.58 0.89 29.20
C GLY A 110 -0.85 0.77 28.65
N TYR A 111 -1.03 0.37 27.39
CA TYR A 111 -2.38 0.11 26.87
C TYR A 111 -2.93 -1.20 27.43
N THR A 112 -4.24 -1.25 27.63
CA THR A 112 -4.92 -2.49 28.04
C THR A 112 -5.20 -3.38 26.84
N MET A 113 -5.27 -4.70 27.05
CA MET A 113 -5.71 -5.64 26.02
C MET A 113 -7.07 -5.27 25.43
N ARG A 114 -7.98 -4.75 26.26
CA ARG A 114 -9.29 -4.28 25.83
C ARG A 114 -9.18 -3.16 24.80
N THR A 115 -8.43 -2.10 25.10
CA THR A 115 -8.23 -0.95 24.19
C THR A 115 -7.56 -1.36 22.88
N ILE A 116 -6.59 -2.27 22.94
CA ILE A 116 -5.91 -2.81 21.76
C ILE A 116 -6.88 -3.58 20.86
N HIS A 117 -7.75 -4.38 21.47
CA HIS A 117 -8.77 -5.15 20.76
C HIS A 117 -9.82 -4.25 20.12
N GLU A 118 -10.33 -3.26 20.84
CA GLU A 118 -11.29 -2.27 20.34
C GLU A 118 -10.75 -1.54 19.09
N ALA A 119 -9.48 -1.10 19.12
CA ALA A 119 -8.85 -0.48 17.95
C ALA A 119 -8.69 -1.43 16.76
N SER A 120 -8.35 -2.69 17.02
CA SER A 120 -8.24 -3.72 15.98
C SER A 120 -9.59 -4.00 15.30
N GLN A 121 -10.67 -4.01 16.08
CA GLN A 121 -12.03 -4.14 15.57
C GLN A 121 -12.45 -2.92 14.74
N ALA A 122 -12.21 -1.71 15.25
CA ALA A 122 -12.53 -0.47 14.55
C ALA A 122 -11.88 -0.41 13.15
N ILE A 123 -10.63 -0.85 13.03
CA ILE A 123 -9.94 -0.96 11.75
C ILE A 123 -10.55 -2.00 10.83
N THR A 124 -10.89 -3.17 11.37
CA THR A 124 -11.52 -4.23 10.58
C THR A 124 -12.84 -3.73 9.99
N ASP A 125 -13.61 -2.98 10.78
CA ASP A 125 -14.83 -2.35 10.33
C ASP A 125 -14.57 -1.23 9.32
N ALA A 126 -13.55 -0.39 9.53
CA ALA A 126 -13.14 0.63 8.56
C ALA A 126 -12.74 0.02 7.21
N ARG A 127 -12.01 -1.10 7.22
CA ARG A 127 -11.66 -1.86 6.03
C ARG A 127 -12.89 -2.43 5.35
N ARG A 128 -13.82 -3.02 6.11
CA ARG A 128 -15.10 -3.54 5.58
C ARG A 128 -15.91 -2.43 4.92
N LYS A 129 -16.02 -1.26 5.56
CA LYS A 129 -16.73 -0.09 5.02
C LYS A 129 -16.10 0.39 3.70
N ARG A 130 -14.76 0.45 3.61
CA ARG A 130 -14.05 0.82 2.37
C ARG A 130 -14.30 -0.17 1.24
N LEU A 131 -14.22 -1.47 1.51
CA LEU A 131 -14.51 -2.52 0.52
C LEU A 131 -15.96 -2.45 0.04
N ALA A 132 -16.91 -2.24 0.94
CA ALA A 132 -18.33 -2.11 0.60
C ALA A 132 -18.63 -0.87 -0.25
N GLY A 133 -17.89 0.23 -0.05
CA GLY A 133 -17.98 1.42 -0.90
C GLY A 133 -17.58 1.11 -2.34
N THR A 134 -16.47 0.41 -2.56
CA THR A 134 -15.97 0.08 -3.90
C THR A 134 -16.82 -0.97 -4.62
N THR A 135 -17.38 -1.96 -3.93
CA THR A 135 -18.18 -3.00 -4.60
C THR A 135 -19.56 -2.51 -5.01
N LYS A 136 -20.19 -1.64 -4.21
CA LYS A 136 -21.49 -1.07 -4.54
C LYS A 136 -21.42 -0.08 -5.70
N THR A 137 -20.34 0.70 -5.80
CA THR A 137 -20.09 1.54 -6.97
C THR A 137 -19.87 0.65 -8.20
N GLN A 138 -19.00 -0.36 -8.13
CA GLN A 138 -18.78 -1.25 -9.29
C GLN A 138 -20.04 -1.96 -9.81
N LEU A 139 -20.98 -2.33 -8.93
CA LEU A 139 -22.26 -2.91 -9.37
C LEU A 139 -23.20 -1.86 -9.98
N ARG A 140 -23.23 -0.64 -9.43
CA ARG A 140 -23.99 0.48 -9.98
C ARG A 140 -23.41 0.94 -11.32
N ASP A 141 -22.10 1.15 -11.39
CA ASP A 141 -21.37 1.52 -12.60
C ASP A 141 -21.65 0.50 -13.73
N LYS A 142 -21.61 -0.81 -13.43
CA LYS A 142 -21.97 -1.86 -14.41
C LYS A 142 -23.44 -1.84 -14.83
N ALA A 143 -24.36 -1.51 -13.93
CA ALA A 143 -25.78 -1.41 -14.24
C ALA A 143 -26.07 -0.16 -15.10
N ASP A 144 -25.43 0.96 -14.77
CA ASP A 144 -25.51 2.22 -15.50
C ASP A 144 -24.91 2.06 -16.91
N ASP A 145 -23.74 1.42 -17.05
CA ASP A 145 -23.12 1.08 -18.34
C ASP A 145 -24.05 0.21 -19.22
N PHE A 146 -24.74 -0.76 -18.60
CA PHE A 146 -25.69 -1.61 -19.30
C PHE A 146 -26.94 -0.84 -19.74
N ALA A 147 -27.46 0.03 -18.87
CA ALA A 147 -28.59 0.89 -19.17
C ALA A 147 -28.26 1.91 -20.28
N GLU A 148 -27.07 2.49 -20.29
CA GLU A 148 -26.61 3.38 -21.36
C GLU A 148 -26.49 2.65 -22.71
N ASN A 149 -25.96 1.42 -22.71
CA ASN A 149 -25.86 0.61 -23.93
C ASN A 149 -27.23 0.18 -24.47
N LEU A 150 -28.19 -0.10 -23.57
CA LEU A 150 -29.59 -0.31 -23.94
C LEU A 150 -30.20 0.96 -24.53
N LYS A 151 -30.00 2.11 -23.89
CA LYS A 151 -30.53 3.40 -24.36
C LYS A 151 -30.03 3.75 -25.76
N LYS A 152 -28.73 3.61 -26.03
CA LYS A 152 -28.14 3.85 -27.37
C LYS A 152 -28.75 2.95 -28.45
N THR A 153 -29.08 1.71 -28.10
CA THR A 153 -29.72 0.75 -29.01
C THR A 153 -31.17 1.14 -29.28
N VAL A 154 -31.91 1.52 -28.24
CA VAL A 154 -33.30 1.95 -28.33
C VAL A 154 -33.42 3.27 -29.12
N ASP A 155 -32.55 4.24 -28.87
CA ASP A 155 -32.51 5.52 -29.58
C ASP A 155 -32.22 5.32 -31.08
N TRP A 156 -31.37 4.37 -31.46
CA TRP A 156 -31.14 4.00 -32.87
C TRP A 156 -32.35 3.34 -33.55
N VAL A 157 -33.11 2.52 -32.81
CA VAL A 157 -34.32 1.86 -33.32
C VAL A 157 -35.47 2.86 -33.46
N ILE A 158 -35.64 3.78 -32.51
CA ILE A 158 -36.72 4.77 -32.50
C ILE A 158 -36.44 5.92 -33.47
N GLY A 159 -35.19 6.38 -33.59
CA GLY A 159 -34.80 7.49 -34.47
C GLY A 159 -34.92 7.22 -35.98
N LYS A 160 -35.33 6.02 -36.40
CA LYS A 160 -35.62 5.69 -37.82
C LYS A 160 -37.05 5.98 -38.26
N LYS A 161 -37.93 6.43 -37.34
CA LYS A 161 -39.36 6.61 -37.65
C LYS A 161 -39.76 8.08 -37.75
N ASP A 162 -39.11 8.83 -38.64
CA ASP A 162 -39.61 10.09 -39.17
C ASP A 162 -39.13 10.29 -40.62
N SER A 163 -39.82 9.65 -41.56
CA SER A 163 -40.10 10.27 -42.87
C SER A 163 -41.28 9.57 -43.56
N VAL A 164 -42.17 10.41 -44.10
CA VAL A 164 -43.29 10.13 -45.02
C VAL A 164 -44.69 9.89 -44.41
N GLY A 165 -45.46 10.99 -44.32
CA GLY A 165 -46.67 11.20 -45.11
C GLY A 165 -47.98 10.51 -44.69
N ASN A 166 -48.98 11.32 -44.31
CA ASN A 166 -50.40 10.96 -44.21
C ASN A 166 -50.93 10.23 -45.47
N ASN A 167 -51.69 9.15 -45.27
CA ASN A 167 -53.00 8.93 -45.89
C ASN A 167 -53.74 7.75 -45.23
N SER A 168 -55.06 7.83 -45.29
CA SER A 168 -56.07 7.10 -44.51
C SER A 168 -56.54 5.78 -45.13
N CYS A 169 -57.15 4.96 -44.26
CA CYS A 169 -58.14 3.89 -44.46
C CYS A 169 -57.71 2.50 -44.99
N ASP A 170 -58.11 1.50 -44.20
CA ASP A 170 -58.40 0.08 -44.47
C ASP A 170 -57.35 -0.81 -45.17
N ASP A 171 -56.76 -1.76 -44.43
CA ASP A 171 -57.07 -3.20 -44.51
C ASP A 171 -56.17 -4.03 -43.56
N SER A 172 -56.67 -5.15 -43.06
CA SER A 172 -55.91 -6.18 -42.30
C SER A 172 -54.75 -6.73 -43.17
N PRO A 173 -53.57 -7.17 -42.63
CA PRO A 173 -53.49 -8.39 -41.79
C PRO A 173 -52.30 -8.50 -40.79
N GLU A 174 -52.44 -9.47 -39.88
CA GLU A 174 -51.41 -10.39 -39.35
C GLU A 174 -49.95 -9.92 -39.26
N ALA A 175 -49.56 -9.40 -38.09
CA ALA A 175 -48.17 -9.05 -37.76
C ALA A 175 -47.41 -10.25 -37.18
N SER A 176 -46.50 -10.82 -37.98
CA SER A 176 -45.43 -11.70 -37.52
C SER A 176 -44.44 -10.94 -36.63
N LYS A 177 -44.06 -11.54 -35.50
CA LYS A 177 -43.06 -10.99 -34.57
C LYS A 177 -41.68 -10.98 -35.23
N PRO A 178 -40.88 -9.90 -35.12
CA PRO A 178 -39.51 -9.92 -35.59
C PRO A 178 -38.65 -10.79 -34.67
N THR A 179 -38.12 -11.87 -35.23
CA THR A 179 -37.09 -12.71 -34.60
C THR A 179 -35.79 -11.89 -34.50
N PRO A 180 -35.15 -11.79 -33.32
CA PRO A 180 -33.88 -11.11 -33.21
C PRO A 180 -32.80 -11.82 -34.04
N PRO A 181 -31.82 -11.10 -34.61
CA PRO A 181 -30.73 -11.73 -35.34
C PRO A 181 -29.94 -12.64 -34.38
N LEU A 182 -29.86 -13.92 -34.74
CA LEU A 182 -28.95 -14.88 -34.13
C LEU A 182 -27.52 -14.34 -34.28
N ARG A 183 -26.97 -13.80 -33.20
CA ARG A 183 -25.56 -13.41 -33.12
C ARG A 183 -24.74 -14.68 -33.23
N SER A 184 -24.03 -14.81 -34.34
CA SER A 184 -23.06 -15.86 -34.59
C SER A 184 -22.05 -15.92 -33.43
N SER A 185 -21.85 -17.13 -32.92
CA SER A 185 -20.81 -17.47 -31.97
C SER A 185 -19.44 -17.27 -32.62
N SER A 186 -18.90 -16.05 -32.54
CA SER A 186 -17.50 -15.76 -32.86
C SER A 186 -16.65 -16.00 -31.61
N THR A 187 -15.99 -17.15 -31.62
CA THR A 187 -14.69 -17.45 -31.00
C THR A 187 -14.26 -16.62 -29.78
N ARG A 188 -14.57 -17.16 -28.60
CA ARG A 188 -13.65 -17.48 -27.51
C ARG A 188 -12.23 -16.88 -27.63
N ASP A 189 -12.06 -15.59 -27.29
CA ASP A 189 -10.76 -15.06 -26.86
C ASP A 189 -10.56 -15.42 -25.38
N GLN A 190 -9.76 -16.46 -25.17
CA GLN A 190 -9.21 -16.80 -23.86
C GLN A 190 -8.15 -15.76 -23.49
N PRO A 191 -8.16 -15.17 -22.29
CA PRO A 191 -6.99 -14.47 -21.80
C PRO A 191 -5.85 -15.50 -21.65
N ARG A 192 -4.74 -15.28 -22.35
CA ARG A 192 -3.46 -15.98 -22.12
C ARG A 192 -3.02 -15.70 -20.69
N ILE A 193 -3.40 -16.60 -19.79
CA ILE A 193 -2.73 -16.78 -18.51
C ILE A 193 -1.32 -17.24 -18.86
N SER A 194 -0.35 -16.37 -18.67
CA SER A 194 1.06 -16.75 -18.68
C SER A 194 1.31 -17.65 -17.46
N PRO A 195 1.78 -18.90 -17.65
CA PRO A 195 2.21 -19.71 -16.52
C PRO A 195 3.49 -19.09 -15.98
N THR A 196 3.40 -18.58 -14.76
CA THR A 196 4.56 -18.25 -13.95
C THR A 196 5.46 -19.48 -13.84
N ARG A 197 6.73 -19.22 -14.14
CA ARG A 197 7.91 -20.08 -14.08
C ARG A 197 8.01 -20.78 -12.72
N LYS A 198 7.31 -21.91 -12.55
CA LYS A 198 7.64 -22.88 -11.51
C LYS A 198 8.91 -23.63 -11.94
N GLN A 199 9.92 -23.51 -11.08
CA GLN A 199 10.86 -24.57 -10.72
C GLN A 199 11.75 -25.13 -11.83
N LEU A 200 12.85 -24.42 -12.07
CA LEU A 200 14.13 -25.03 -12.43
C LEU A 200 14.98 -25.11 -11.17
N LEU A 201 14.89 -26.23 -10.46
CA LEU A 201 15.93 -26.74 -9.54
C LEU A 201 15.57 -28.18 -9.14
N ARG A 202 15.66 -29.08 -10.12
CA ARG A 202 15.96 -30.49 -9.86
C ARG A 202 17.11 -30.86 -10.76
N ARG A 203 18.32 -30.73 -10.23
CA ARG A 203 19.47 -31.56 -10.60
C ARG A 203 20.56 -31.47 -9.53
N ARG A 204 20.82 -32.66 -8.95
CA ARG A 204 22.10 -33.17 -8.44
C ARG A 204 22.61 -32.63 -7.10
N SER A 205 22.60 -33.47 -6.07
CA SER A 205 23.76 -34.31 -5.77
C SER A 205 23.42 -35.40 -4.75
N SER A 206 23.54 -36.66 -5.16
CA SER A 206 23.75 -37.81 -4.29
C SER A 206 25.12 -38.36 -4.67
N ALA A 207 26.13 -38.02 -3.90
CA ALA A 207 27.44 -38.67 -3.79
C ALA A 207 28.32 -37.75 -2.95
N PHE A 208 28.65 -38.15 -1.73
CA PHE A 208 29.99 -38.22 -1.15
C PHE A 208 29.84 -38.45 0.37
N LEU A 209 30.26 -39.66 0.76
CA LEU A 209 30.77 -40.14 2.05
C LEU A 209 30.24 -39.52 3.35
#